data_AF-A0A2K3K929-F1
#
_entry.id   AF-A0A2K3K929-F1
#
_cell.length_a   1.000
_cell.length_b   1.000
_cell.length_c   1.000
_cell.angle_alpha   90.00
_cell.angle_beta   90.00
_cell.angle_gamma   90.00
#
_symmetry.space_group_name_H-M   'P 1'
#
loop_
_entity.id
_entity.type
_entity.pdbx_description
1 polymer ?
#
loop_
_entity_poly.entity_id
_entity_poly.type
_entity_poly.pdbx_seq_one_letter_code
_entity_poly.pdbx_strand_id
1 'polypeptide(L)'
;GEGYVGVCLEWSVLKTVSFVVNFYLKCDLPSKRRLWNNIILSKNEFGSGNWCVVGDFNVVVASEERRGVSLERCFNLEMIGFRDFMEDMDLIDLPLLGRRFTRFNSNGRSMSRIDRVLVSPEWVEFWGFCSV
;
A
#
# COMPACT_ATOMS: atom_id res chain seq x y z
N GLY A 1 7.63 -5.46 12.17
CA GLY A 1 8.17 -6.74 11.66
C GLY A 1 9.30 -6.47 10.67
N GLU A 2 9.74 -7.47 9.92
CA GLU A 2 10.67 -7.23 8.81
C GLU A 2 9.93 -6.49 7.68
N GLY A 3 10.40 -5.31 7.28
CA GLY A 3 9.82 -4.53 6.18
C GLY A 3 8.57 -3.71 6.52
N TYR A 4 8.18 -3.62 7.80
CA TYR A 4 7.09 -2.74 8.23
C TYR A 4 7.14 -2.39 9.73
N VAL A 5 6.52 -1.27 10.09
CA VAL A 5 6.19 -0.90 11.48
C VAL A 5 4.68 -0.71 11.56
N GLY A 6 4.01 -1.40 12.47
CA GLY A 6 2.57 -1.30 12.67
C GLY A 6 2.22 -0.90 14.10
N VAL A 7 1.15 -0.12 14.25
CA VAL A 7 0.55 0.24 15.53
C VAL A 7 -0.94 -0.09 15.53
N CYS A 8 -1.42 -0.62 16.65
CA CYS A 8 -2.83 -0.81 16.94
C CYS A 8 -3.23 0.22 18.00
N LEU A 9 -4.32 0.95 17.75
CA LEU A 9 -4.78 2.02 18.64
C LEU A 9 -6.30 2.06 18.71
N GLU A 10 -6.83 2.42 19.88
CA GLU A 10 -8.22 2.81 20.04
C GLU A 10 -8.35 4.29 19.74
N TRP A 11 -9.14 4.63 18.73
CA TRP A 11 -9.40 6.01 18.34
C TRP A 11 -10.83 6.43 18.65
N SER A 12 -11.02 7.72 18.93
CA SER A 12 -12.32 8.35 19.19
C SER A 12 -13.00 7.94 20.50
N VAL A 13 -14.07 8.67 20.84
CA VAL A 13 -14.97 8.39 21.97
C VAL A 13 -15.66 7.03 21.82
N LEU A 14 -15.84 6.58 20.58
CA LEU A 14 -16.40 5.27 20.25
C LEU A 14 -15.40 4.11 20.39
N LYS A 15 -14.13 4.40 20.72
CA LYS A 15 -13.04 3.41 20.86
C LYS A 15 -12.90 2.48 19.66
N THR A 16 -13.00 3.05 18.47
CA THR A 16 -12.82 2.29 17.23
C THR A 16 -11.38 1.82 17.12
N VAL A 17 -11.17 0.51 17.02
CA VAL A 17 -9.84 -0.08 16.83
C VAL A 17 -9.35 0.24 15.42
N SER A 18 -8.16 0.84 15.34
CA SER A 18 -7.52 1.22 14.09
C SER A 18 -6.10 0.64 14.02
N PHE A 19 -5.75 0.13 12.85
CA PHE A 19 -4.45 -0.42 12.53
C PHE A 19 -3.77 0.49 11.51
N VAL A 20 -2.65 1.08 11.90
CA VAL A 20 -1.82 1.89 11.01
C VAL A 20 -0.50 1.17 10.78
N VAL A 21 -0.22 0.84 9.53
CA VAL A 21 0.95 0.04 9.16
C VAL A 21 1.77 0.81 8.13
N ASN A 22 3.02 1.13 8.47
CA ASN A 22 3.97 1.76 7.57
C ASN A 22 4.91 0.71 6.95
N PHE A 23 4.89 0.63 5.63
CA PHE A 23 5.61 -0.31 4.80
C PHE A 23 6.94 0.27 4.29
N TYR A 24 7.96 -0.58 4.28
CA TYR A 24 9.29 -0.30 3.75
C TYR A 24 9.78 -1.52 2.95
N LEU A 25 9.24 -1.71 1.74
CA LEU A 25 9.42 -2.96 0.98
C LEU A 25 10.78 -3.02 0.28
N LYS A 26 11.44 -4.18 0.41
CA LYS A 26 12.59 -4.54 -0.42
C LYS A 26 12.17 -4.65 -1.89
N CYS A 27 13.15 -4.55 -2.79
CA CYS A 27 12.91 -4.57 -4.24
C CYS A 27 12.62 -5.96 -4.81
N ASP A 28 12.71 -7.04 -4.02
CA ASP A 28 12.53 -8.42 -4.47
C ASP A 28 11.13 -8.98 -4.18
N LEU A 29 10.54 -9.65 -5.17
CA LEU A 29 9.21 -10.25 -5.09
C LEU A 29 9.01 -11.25 -3.93
N PRO A 30 9.96 -12.15 -3.60
CA PRO A 30 9.80 -13.08 -2.48
C PRO A 30 9.64 -12.40 -1.12
N SER A 31 10.40 -11.34 -0.84
CA SER A 31 10.23 -10.56 0.39
C SER A 31 8.91 -9.79 0.40
N LYS A 32 8.49 -9.21 -0.72
CA LYS A 32 7.19 -8.53 -0.84
C LYS A 32 6.03 -9.49 -0.53
N ARG A 33 6.01 -10.67 -1.15
CA ARG A 33 4.96 -11.70 -0.92
C ARG A 33 4.89 -12.15 0.54
N ARG A 34 6.04 -12.36 1.17
CA ARG A 34 6.09 -12.73 2.60
C ARG A 34 5.47 -11.65 3.47
N LEU A 35 5.79 -10.39 3.20
CA LEU A 35 5.20 -9.27 3.92
C LEU A 35 3.68 -9.19 3.71
N TRP A 36 3.21 -9.25 2.47
CA TRP A 36 1.78 -9.23 2.14
C TRP A 36 1.01 -10.32 2.90
N ASN A 37 1.50 -11.57 2.86
CA ASN A 37 0.90 -12.68 3.57
C ASN A 37 0.88 -12.46 5.09
N ASN A 38 1.95 -11.94 5.68
CA ASN A 38 1.99 -11.67 7.12
C ASN A 38 0.92 -10.65 7.56
N ILE A 39 0.66 -9.64 6.71
CA ILE A 39 -0.32 -8.60 7.00
C ILE A 39 -1.75 -9.12 6.79
N ILE A 40 -1.99 -9.95 5.76
CA ILE A 40 -3.26 -10.67 5.59
C ILE A 40 -3.57 -11.55 6.80
N LEU A 41 -2.58 -12.34 7.26
CA LEU A 41 -2.73 -13.16 8.46
C LEU A 41 -3.05 -12.31 9.70
N SER A 42 -2.34 -11.19 9.87
CA SER A 42 -2.62 -10.24 10.95
C SER A 42 -4.05 -9.71 10.87
N LYS A 43 -4.55 -9.35 9.67
CA LYS A 43 -5.94 -8.90 9.49
C LYS A 43 -6.95 -9.97 9.90
N ASN A 44 -6.70 -11.23 9.52
CA ASN A 44 -7.56 -12.36 9.89
C ASN A 44 -7.55 -12.65 11.40
N GLU A 45 -6.44 -12.40 12.09
CA GLU A 45 -6.31 -12.59 13.54
C GLU A 45 -6.94 -11.45 14.35
N PHE A 46 -6.68 -10.20 13.96
CA PHE A 46 -7.13 -9.02 14.72
C PHE A 46 -8.56 -8.56 14.41
N GLY A 47 -9.15 -8.98 13.28
CA GLY A 47 -10.57 -8.79 12.98
C GLY A 47 -10.95 -7.40 12.41
N SER A 48 -12.22 -7.03 12.62
CA SER A 48 -12.87 -5.84 12.03
C SER A 48 -12.44 -4.55 12.75
N GLY A 49 -11.47 -3.85 12.18
CA GLY A 49 -11.06 -2.49 12.57
C GLY A 49 -10.70 -1.68 11.33
N ASN A 50 -10.42 -0.39 11.51
CA ASN A 50 -10.04 0.48 10.39
C ASN A 50 -8.57 0.20 10.01
N TRP A 51 -8.30 -0.09 8.75
CA TRP A 51 -6.93 -0.33 8.28
C TRP A 51 -6.42 0.86 7.48
N CYS A 52 -5.19 1.29 7.77
CA CYS A 52 -4.42 2.22 6.96
C CYS A 52 -3.01 1.66 6.76
N VAL A 53 -2.71 1.24 5.55
CA VAL A 53 -1.38 0.79 5.14
C VAL A 53 -0.74 1.86 4.27
N VAL A 54 0.38 2.42 4.71
CA VAL A 54 1.07 3.55 4.07
C VAL A 54 2.53 3.21 3.85
N GLY A 55 3.20 3.87 2.92
CA GLY A 55 4.66 3.84 2.81
C GLY A 55 5.15 3.47 1.41
N ASP A 56 6.39 2.98 1.34
CA ASP A 56 7.04 2.57 0.10
C ASP A 56 6.77 1.08 -0.16
N PHE A 57 5.90 0.81 -1.12
CA PHE A 57 5.54 -0.55 -1.54
C PHE A 57 6.52 -1.11 -2.58
N ASN A 58 7.34 -0.25 -3.19
CA ASN A 58 8.29 -0.61 -4.24
C ASN A 58 7.67 -1.40 -5.41
N VAL A 59 6.37 -1.19 -5.67
CA VAL A 59 5.58 -1.84 -6.73
C VAL A 59 4.56 -0.85 -7.30
N VAL A 60 4.31 -0.97 -8.60
CA VAL A 60 3.26 -0.21 -9.30
C VAL A 60 2.01 -1.06 -9.42
N VAL A 61 0.82 -0.46 -9.51
CA VAL A 61 -0.44 -1.19 -9.72
C VAL A 61 -0.74 -1.33 -11.22
N ALA A 62 -0.28 -0.37 -12.01
CA ALA A 62 -0.49 -0.34 -13.45
C ALA A 62 0.77 0.14 -14.20
N SER A 63 0.85 -0.15 -15.50
CA SER A 63 1.99 0.23 -16.33
C SER A 63 2.15 1.75 -16.45
N GLU A 64 1.05 2.50 -16.39
CA GLU A 64 1.00 3.95 -16.55
C GLU A 64 1.63 4.68 -15.36
N GLU A 65 1.71 4.01 -14.21
CA GLU A 65 2.36 4.48 -13.00
C GLU A 65 3.88 4.36 -13.07
N ARG A 66 4.44 3.91 -14.20
CA ARG A 66 5.87 3.89 -14.47
C ARG A 66 6.17 4.52 -15.83
N ARG A 67 7.24 5.30 -15.89
CA ARG A 67 7.75 5.88 -17.14
C ARG A 67 9.26 5.72 -17.22
N GLY A 68 9.77 5.57 -18.45
CA GLY A 68 11.21 5.58 -18.73
C GLY A 68 11.95 4.27 -18.43
N VAL A 69 11.22 3.15 -18.31
CA VAL A 69 11.78 1.79 -18.17
C VAL A 69 10.84 0.80 -18.89
N SER A 70 11.38 -0.21 -19.58
CA SER A 70 10.59 -1.28 -20.18
C SER A 70 9.97 -2.18 -19.09
N LEU A 71 8.72 -2.61 -19.28
CA LEU A 71 8.09 -3.58 -18.37
C LEU A 71 8.64 -4.99 -18.65
N GLU A 72 9.44 -5.51 -17.71
CA GLU A 72 9.86 -6.90 -17.68
C GLU A 72 8.76 -7.82 -17.11
N ARG A 73 8.82 -9.11 -17.47
CA ARG A 73 7.86 -10.14 -17.00
C ARG A 73 7.76 -10.22 -15.47
N CYS A 74 8.86 -10.00 -14.75
CA CYS A 74 8.86 -9.99 -13.28
C CYS A 74 7.95 -8.89 -12.71
N PHE A 75 7.89 -7.72 -13.35
CA PHE A 75 6.99 -6.64 -12.91
C PHE A 75 5.53 -7.03 -13.08
N ASN A 76 5.16 -7.78 -14.13
CA ASN A 76 3.78 -8.26 -14.28
C ASN A 76 3.36 -9.15 -13.09
N LEU A 77 4.24 -10.03 -12.61
CA LEU A 77 3.96 -10.88 -11.46
C LEU A 77 3.89 -10.10 -10.14
N GLU A 78 4.71 -9.06 -9.99
CA GLU A 78 4.63 -8.14 -8.84
C GLU A 78 3.32 -7.34 -8.84
N MET A 79 2.93 -6.79 -10.00
CA MET A 79 1.68 -6.02 -10.12
C MET A 79 0.45 -6.88 -9.83
N ILE A 80 0.42 -8.13 -10.34
CA ILE A 80 -0.66 -9.07 -10.06
C ILE A 80 -0.73 -9.37 -8.56
N GLY A 81 0.38 -9.84 -7.97
CA GLY A 81 0.37 -10.18 -6.54
C GLY A 81 0.08 -9.00 -5.61
N PHE A 82 0.43 -7.77 -6.04
CA PHE A 82 0.08 -6.58 -5.26
C PHE A 82 -1.41 -6.23 -5.35
N ARG A 83 -2.05 -6.40 -6.51
CA ARG A 83 -3.50 -6.25 -6.64
C ARG A 83 -4.25 -7.31 -5.84
N ASP A 84 -3.79 -8.56 -5.91
CA ASP A 84 -4.37 -9.65 -5.11
C ASP A 84 -4.29 -9.32 -3.62
N PHE A 85 -3.14 -8.81 -3.14
CA PHE A 85 -3.00 -8.34 -1.75
C PHE A 85 -3.97 -7.21 -1.39
N MET A 86 -4.18 -6.24 -2.29
CA MET A 86 -5.14 -5.15 -2.05
C MET A 86 -6.57 -5.66 -1.97
N GLU A 87 -6.92 -6.64 -2.81
CA GLU A 87 -8.24 -7.28 -2.84
C GLU A 87 -8.47 -8.12 -1.58
N ASP A 88 -7.51 -8.99 -1.21
CA ASP A 88 -7.57 -9.81 0.01
C ASP A 88 -7.68 -8.96 1.29
N MET A 89 -7.08 -7.78 1.28
CA MET A 89 -7.14 -6.83 2.39
C MET A 89 -8.32 -5.85 2.29
N ASP A 90 -9.13 -5.89 1.23
CA ASP A 90 -10.19 -4.90 0.94
C ASP A 90 -9.71 -3.45 1.15
N LEU A 91 -8.64 -3.07 0.44
CA LEU A 91 -8.03 -1.75 0.57
C LEU A 91 -8.25 -0.88 -0.67
N ILE A 92 -8.65 0.35 -0.40
CA ILE A 92 -8.82 1.43 -1.36
C ILE A 92 -7.48 2.19 -1.48
N ASP A 93 -6.93 2.28 -2.69
CA ASP A 93 -5.76 3.13 -2.97
C ASP A 93 -6.18 4.59 -3.06
N LEU A 94 -5.77 5.40 -2.08
CA LEU A 94 -6.09 6.82 -2.07
C LEU A 94 -5.38 7.55 -3.22
N PRO A 95 -6.08 8.45 -3.93
CA PRO A 95 -5.52 9.15 -5.07
C PRO A 95 -4.39 10.08 -4.64
N LEU A 96 -3.40 10.24 -5.51
CA LEU A 96 -2.44 11.34 -5.35
C LEU A 96 -3.11 12.67 -5.72
N LEU A 97 -3.04 13.63 -4.82
CA LEU A 97 -3.42 15.01 -5.11
C LEU A 97 -2.21 15.73 -5.73
N GLY A 98 -2.32 16.11 -7.00
CA GLY A 98 -1.28 16.84 -7.73
C GLY A 98 -0.30 15.94 -8.51
N ARG A 99 0.89 15.68 -7.95
CA ARG A 99 1.95 14.93 -8.68
C ARG A 99 1.55 13.47 -8.87
N ARG A 100 1.74 12.93 -10.07
CA ARG A 100 1.36 11.54 -10.42
C ARG A 100 2.38 10.46 -10.03
N PHE A 101 3.59 10.86 -9.64
CA PHE A 101 4.69 9.96 -9.33
C PHE A 101 5.32 10.36 -8.00
N THR A 102 5.77 9.36 -7.23
CA THR A 102 6.31 9.55 -5.89
C THR A 102 7.83 9.37 -5.85
N ARG A 103 8.37 8.57 -6.79
CA ARG A 103 9.81 8.36 -6.93
C ARG A 103 10.32 8.77 -8.31
N PHE A 104 11.47 9.44 -8.30
CA PHE A 104 12.19 9.89 -9.48
C PHE A 104 13.61 9.34 -9.42
N ASN A 105 14.06 8.68 -10.48
CA ASN A 105 15.44 8.23 -10.58
C ASN A 105 16.38 9.42 -10.78
N SER A 106 17.63 9.27 -10.34
CA SER A 106 18.68 10.30 -10.46
C SER A 106 18.96 10.73 -11.90
N ASN A 107 18.64 9.87 -12.87
CA ASN A 107 18.76 10.18 -14.30
C ASN A 107 17.67 11.15 -14.81
N GLY A 108 16.67 11.49 -13.99
CA GLY A 108 15.55 12.37 -14.35
C GLY A 108 14.60 11.84 -15.43
N ARG A 109 14.84 10.64 -15.95
CA ARG A 109 14.10 10.05 -17.09
C ARG A 109 13.12 8.98 -16.66
N SER A 110 13.39 8.31 -15.55
CA SER A 110 12.58 7.23 -15.03
C SER A 110 11.87 7.66 -13.75
N MET A 111 10.57 7.38 -13.67
CA MET A 111 9.72 7.78 -12.54
C MET A 111 8.66 6.72 -12.29
N SER A 112 8.26 6.56 -11.04
CA SER A 112 7.26 5.57 -10.63
C SER A 112 6.42 6.06 -9.45
N ARG A 113 5.15 5.64 -9.40
CA ARG A 113 4.32 5.72 -8.19
C ARG A 113 4.45 4.42 -7.40
N ILE A 114 5.23 4.46 -6.33
CA ILE A 114 5.47 3.29 -5.46
C ILE A 114 5.17 3.59 -4.00
N ASP A 115 5.04 4.86 -3.63
CA ASP A 115 4.57 5.28 -2.31
C ASP A 115 3.05 5.43 -2.38
N ARG A 116 2.34 4.81 -1.43
CA ARG A 116 0.87 4.81 -1.41
C ARG A 116 0.32 4.95 0.00
N VAL A 117 -0.95 5.34 0.06
CA VAL A 117 -1.79 5.23 1.25
C VAL A 117 -2.99 4.36 0.84
N LEU A 118 -3.07 3.18 1.40
CA LEU A 118 -4.12 2.21 1.17
C LEU A 118 -4.98 2.14 2.44
N VAL A 119 -6.30 2.27 2.32
CA VAL A 119 -7.19 2.34 3.48
C VAL A 119 -8.40 1.43 3.32
N SER A 120 -8.94 0.91 4.43
CA SER A 120 -10.18 0.15 4.37
C SER A 120 -11.40 1.05 4.14
N PRO A 121 -12.54 0.53 3.67
CA PRO A 121 -13.75 1.33 3.50
C PRO A 121 -14.19 2.05 4.78
N GLU A 122 -14.08 1.39 5.95
CA GLU A 122 -14.45 1.95 7.25
C GLU A 122 -13.58 3.15 7.63
N TRP A 123 -12.31 3.16 7.20
CA TRP A 123 -11.45 4.32 7.36
C TRP A 123 -12.01 5.53 6.60
N VAL A 124 -12.47 5.33 5.36
CA VAL A 124 -13.04 6.39 4.54
C VAL A 124 -14.39 6.85 5.07
N GLU A 125 -15.24 5.95 5.55
CA GLU A 125 -16.51 6.32 6.19
C GLU A 125 -16.29 7.23 7.40
N PHE A 126 -15.25 6.95 8.18
CA PHE A 126 -14.94 7.71 9.39
C PHE A 126 -14.26 9.05 9.10
N TRP A 127 -13.33 9.10 8.14
CA TRP A 127 -12.48 10.28 7.90
C TRP A 127 -12.84 11.08 6.65
N GLY A 128 -13.64 10.52 5.75
CA GLY A 128 -13.92 11.05 4.42
C GLY A 128 -12.82 10.76 3.40
N PHE A 129 -13.11 11.08 2.14
CA PHE A 129 -12.13 11.03 1.05
C PHE A 129 -11.21 12.25 1.06
N CYS A 130 -9.99 12.06 0.55
CA CYS A 130 -9.10 13.17 0.24
C CYS A 130 -9.75 14.10 -0.81
N SER A 131 -9.86 15.38 -0.48
CA SER A 131 -10.34 16.44 -1.37
C SER A 131 -9.24 17.49 -1.58
N VAL A 132 -9.29 18.15 -2.74
CA VAL A 132 -8.41 19.27 -3.13
C VAL A 132 -9.04 20.60 -2.77
#